data_AF-A0A822BA41-F1
#
_entry.id   AF-A0A822BA41-F1
#
_cell.length_a   1.000
_cell.length_b   1.000
_cell.length_c   1.000
_cell.angle_alpha   90.00
_cell.angle_beta   90.00
_cell.angle_gamma   90.00
#
_symmetry.space_group_name_H-M   'P 1'
#
loop_
_entity.id
_entity.type
_entity.pdbx_description
1 polymer ?
#
loop_
_entity_poly.entity_id
_entity_poly.type
_entity_poly.pdbx_seq_one_letter_code
_entity_poly.pdbx_strand_id
1 'polypeptide(L)'
;SFAVVGSNFILEKGNKYTRVRQYAWDIVDVEDEIHSDFIALRSMLIRTNLNDLRDVTHNIHCENYRYKKNFLSQLEDERIEAETRLEKMCRDMEAVYQSKVTEKLQKLDEGKQNVLKTQETYRLNIQQEEERIHLKREEFERARRE
;
A
#
# COMPACT_ATOMS: atom_id res chain seq x y z
N SER A 1 35.79 1.15 31.64
CA SER A 1 34.82 0.36 32.43
C SER A 1 34.91 0.84 33.86
N PHE A 2 33.78 1.01 34.56
CA PHE A 2 33.78 1.40 35.98
C PHE A 2 33.57 0.17 36.85
N ALA A 3 34.38 -0.01 37.89
CA ALA A 3 34.24 -1.07 38.89
C ALA A 3 33.37 -0.56 40.06
N VAL A 4 32.06 -0.81 39.97
CA VAL A 4 31.08 -0.21 40.89
C VAL A 4 30.51 -1.22 41.87
N VAL A 5 30.47 -0.84 43.16
CA VAL A 5 29.75 -1.55 44.21
C VAL A 5 28.47 -0.79 44.52
N GLY A 6 27.33 -1.49 44.53
CA GLY A 6 26.03 -0.91 44.89
C GLY A 6 25.55 -1.36 46.27
N SER A 7 25.02 -0.42 47.06
CA SER A 7 24.31 -0.71 48.31
C SER A 7 23.28 0.38 48.64
N ASN A 8 22.15 -0.04 49.20
CA ASN A 8 21.14 0.85 49.80
C ASN A 8 21.27 0.93 51.33
N PHE A 9 22.13 0.11 51.93
CA PHE A 9 22.36 0.10 53.38
C PHE A 9 23.27 1.27 53.77
N ILE A 10 22.87 1.99 54.81
CA ILE A 10 23.58 3.17 55.31
C ILE A 10 24.09 2.85 56.71
N LEU A 11 25.37 3.13 56.93
CA LEU A 11 26.01 3.01 58.24
C LEU A 11 26.47 4.41 58.69
N GLU A 12 26.27 4.70 59.96
CA GLU A 12 26.86 5.88 60.59
C GLU A 12 28.32 5.59 60.95
N LYS A 13 29.25 6.34 60.35
CA LYS A 13 30.68 6.25 60.65
C LYS A 13 31.13 7.61 61.21
N GLY A 14 31.29 7.67 62.53
CA GLY A 14 31.54 8.93 63.24
C GLY A 14 30.29 9.81 63.27
N ASN A 15 30.23 10.83 62.41
CA ASN A 15 29.12 11.79 62.28
C ASN A 15 28.63 11.95 60.81
N LYS A 16 28.97 10.98 59.96
CA LYS A 16 28.58 10.95 58.54
C LYS A 16 27.86 9.63 58.26
N TYR A 17 26.77 9.73 57.52
CA TYR A 17 26.04 8.58 56.99
C TYR A 17 26.64 8.22 55.63
N THR A 18 27.17 7.00 55.53
CA THR A 18 27.76 6.51 54.27
C THR A 18 27.09 5.21 53.85
N ARG A 19 26.92 5.02 52.54
CA ARG A 19 26.40 3.77 51.98
C ARG A 19 27.48 2.70 52.02
N VAL A 20 27.18 1.56 52.60
CA VAL A 20 28.13 0.47 52.75
C VAL A 20 27.51 -0.87 52.39
N ARG A 21 28.33 -1.83 52.00
CA ARG A 21 27.95 -3.22 51.78
C ARG A 21 28.64 -4.09 52.82
N GLN A 22 27.85 -4.67 53.72
CA GLN A 22 28.36 -5.49 54.80
C GLN A 22 28.46 -6.96 54.39
N TYR A 23 29.61 -7.55 54.63
CA TYR A 23 29.86 -8.98 54.57
C TYR A 23 30.16 -9.53 55.96
N ALA A 24 30.15 -10.86 56.10
CA ALA A 24 30.51 -11.50 57.37
C ALA A 24 31.98 -11.27 57.75
N TRP A 25 32.84 -10.94 56.78
CA TRP A 25 34.28 -10.73 56.97
C TRP A 25 34.72 -9.26 56.95
N ASP A 26 33.99 -8.36 56.28
CA ASP A 26 34.37 -6.95 56.18
C ASP A 26 33.19 -6.06 55.69
N ILE A 27 33.36 -4.73 55.78
CA ILE A 27 32.40 -3.73 55.33
C ILE A 27 33.05 -2.91 54.21
N VAL A 28 32.43 -2.95 53.03
CA VAL A 28 32.88 -2.18 51.86
C VAL A 28 32.13 -0.87 51.80
N ASP A 29 32.87 0.24 51.86
CA ASP A 29 32.31 1.58 51.66
C ASP A 29 32.09 1.85 50.17
N VAL A 30 30.85 2.17 49.78
CA VAL A 30 30.48 2.44 48.38
C VAL A 30 30.99 3.80 47.92
N GLU A 31 31.17 4.75 48.84
CA GLU A 31 31.69 6.09 48.53
C GLU A 31 33.20 6.20 48.80
N ASP A 32 33.91 5.08 48.87
CA ASP A 32 35.37 5.06 48.95
C ASP A 32 35.97 4.73 47.58
N GLU A 33 36.79 5.64 47.05
CA GLU A 33 37.42 5.51 45.72
C GLU A 33 38.41 4.34 45.65
N ILE A 34 38.91 3.86 46.80
CA ILE A 34 39.75 2.66 46.86
C ILE A 34 38.92 1.39 46.62
N HIS A 35 37.68 1.38 47.09
CA HIS A 35 36.79 0.22 47.02
C HIS A 35 35.90 0.22 45.78
N SER A 36 35.57 1.39 45.24
CA SER A 36 34.65 1.51 44.12
C SER A 36 34.81 2.81 43.32
N ASP A 37 34.65 2.70 42.01
CA ASP A 37 34.57 3.86 41.10
C ASP A 37 33.19 4.58 41.16
N PHE A 38 32.35 4.31 42.16
CA PHE A 38 31.00 4.86 42.26
C PHE A 38 30.99 6.40 42.25
N ILE A 39 31.94 7.05 42.94
CA ILE A 39 32.05 8.51 42.97
C ILE A 39 32.34 9.07 41.58
N ALA A 40 33.27 8.42 40.84
CA ALA A 40 33.63 8.81 39.49
C ALA A 40 32.44 8.65 38.53
N LEU A 41 31.75 7.50 38.58
CA LEU A 41 30.56 7.26 37.76
C LEU A 41 29.44 8.26 38.07
N ARG A 42 29.12 8.49 39.35
CA ARG A 42 28.09 9.43 39.77
C ARG A 42 28.39 10.85 39.29
N SER A 43 29.64 11.28 39.43
CA SER A 43 30.07 12.62 39.02
C SER A 43 30.00 12.77 37.51
N MET A 44 30.46 11.76 36.77
CA MET A 44 30.37 11.74 35.31
C MET A 44 28.91 11.83 34.83
N LEU A 45 28.01 11.02 35.38
CA LEU A 45 26.62 10.95 34.92
C LEU A 45 25.79 12.17 35.32
N ILE A 46 25.88 12.60 36.58
CA ILE A 46 24.92 13.57 37.15
C ILE A 46 25.52 14.98 37.20
N ARG A 47 26.83 15.12 37.44
CA ARG A 47 27.45 16.44 37.62
C ARG A 47 27.97 17.02 36.31
N THR A 48 28.67 16.23 35.50
CA THR A 48 29.33 16.76 34.30
C THR A 48 28.51 16.55 33.04
N ASN A 49 27.98 15.33 32.81
CA ASN A 49 27.49 14.98 31.47
C ASN A 49 25.96 14.89 31.34
N LEU A 50 25.20 15.21 32.40
CA LEU A 50 23.74 15.00 32.39
C LEU A 50 23.04 15.76 31.26
N ASN A 51 23.42 17.03 31.06
CA ASN A 51 22.85 17.86 30.00
C ASN A 51 23.25 17.35 28.62
N ASP A 52 24.53 17.03 28.41
CA ASP A 52 25.00 16.50 27.13
C ASP A 52 24.33 15.17 26.78
N LEU A 53 24.14 14.27 27.76
CA LEU A 53 23.41 13.01 27.56
C LEU A 53 21.96 13.24 27.17
N ARG A 54 21.28 14.21 27.82
CA ARG A 54 19.91 14.61 27.45
C ARG A 54 19.88 15.16 26.03
N ASP A 55 20.80 16.05 25.69
CA ASP A 55 20.81 16.76 24.43
C ASP A 55 21.17 15.82 23.27
N VAL A 56 22.10 14.88 23.44
CA VAL A 56 22.36 13.79 22.49
C VAL A 56 21.12 12.91 22.31
N THR A 57 20.46 12.54 23.41
CA THR A 57 19.24 11.74 23.34
C THR A 57 18.15 12.45 22.55
N HIS A 58 17.93 13.73 22.82
CA HIS A 58 16.90 14.51 22.14
C HIS A 58 17.25 14.77 20.68
N ASN A 59 18.41 15.37 20.42
CA ASN A 59 18.77 15.90 19.10
C ASN A 59 19.26 14.83 18.13
N ILE A 60 19.74 13.69 18.64
CA ILE A 60 20.24 12.61 17.78
C ILE A 60 19.28 11.43 17.84
N HIS A 61 19.06 10.83 19.01
CA HIS A 61 18.30 9.58 19.07
C HIS A 61 16.81 9.79 18.78
N CYS A 62 16.18 10.77 19.42
CA CYS A 62 14.76 11.06 19.19
C CYS A 62 14.53 11.61 17.78
N GLU A 63 15.35 12.56 17.31
CA GLU A 63 15.21 13.09 15.95
C GLU A 63 15.45 12.03 14.87
N ASN A 64 16.45 11.16 15.00
CA ASN A 64 16.64 10.05 14.06
C ASN A 64 15.44 9.10 14.05
N TYR A 65 14.86 8.80 15.22
CA TYR A 65 13.65 8.00 15.30
C TYR A 65 12.46 8.68 14.61
N ARG A 66 12.27 9.99 14.85
CA ARG A 66 11.20 10.78 14.22
C ARG A 66 11.36 10.82 12.70
N TYR A 67 12.58 11.08 12.21
CA TYR A 67 12.87 11.08 10.78
C TYR A 67 12.55 9.73 10.14
N LYS A 68 13.03 8.62 10.72
CA LYS A 68 12.74 7.28 10.22
C LYS A 68 11.24 6.99 10.19
N LYS A 69 10.52 7.34 11.25
CA LYS A 69 9.06 7.15 11.31
C LYS A 69 8.34 7.95 10.22
N ASN A 70 8.71 9.22 10.04
CA ASN A 70 8.10 10.09 9.02
C ASN A 70 8.42 9.59 7.61
N PHE A 71 9.65 9.17 7.35
CA PHE A 71 10.06 8.61 6.06
C PHE A 71 9.26 7.35 5.70
N LEU A 72 9.07 6.44 6.66
CA LEU A 72 8.25 5.24 6.44
C LEU A 72 6.79 5.60 6.15
N SER A 73 6.23 6.59 6.86
CA SER A 73 4.87 7.09 6.60
C SER A 73 4.74 7.64 5.18
N GLN A 74 5.69 8.45 4.72
CA GLN A 74 5.67 9.01 3.36
C GLN A 74 5.73 7.93 2.28
N LEU A 75 6.58 6.91 2.46
CA LEU A 75 6.63 5.79 1.53
C LEU A 75 5.31 5.00 1.49
N GLU A 76 4.65 4.86 2.64
CA GLU A 76 3.36 4.18 2.71
C GLU A 76 2.26 4.99 2.01
N ASP A 77 2.24 6.32 2.21
CA ASP A 77 1.33 7.23 1.52
C ASP A 77 1.54 7.19 -0.02
N GLU A 78 2.80 7.24 -0.48
CA GLU A 78 3.14 7.12 -1.90
C GLU A 78 2.71 5.77 -2.50
N ARG A 79 2.88 4.68 -1.74
CA ARG A 79 2.44 3.34 -2.13
C ARG A 79 0.92 3.28 -2.30
N ILE A 80 0.17 3.82 -1.33
CA ILE A 80 -1.29 3.86 -1.37
C ILE A 80 -1.78 4.71 -2.55
N GLU A 81 -1.14 5.85 -2.80
CA GLU A 81 -1.51 6.71 -3.92
C GLU A 81 -1.23 6.02 -5.27
N ALA A 82 -0.08 5.34 -5.42
CA ALA A 82 0.25 4.58 -6.61
C ALA A 82 -0.74 3.43 -6.86
N GLU A 83 -1.12 2.70 -5.81
CA GLU A 83 -2.11 1.63 -5.87
C GLU A 83 -3.49 2.17 -6.30
N THR A 84 -3.92 3.28 -5.71
CA THR A 84 -5.18 3.96 -6.07
C THR A 84 -5.19 4.43 -7.53
N ARG A 85 -4.06 4.99 -8.02
CA ARG A 85 -3.91 5.39 -9.42
C ARG A 85 -4.00 4.19 -10.37
N LEU A 86 -3.35 3.08 -10.02
CA LEU A 86 -3.40 1.85 -10.80
C LEU A 86 -4.81 1.27 -10.86
N GLU A 87 -5.51 1.19 -9.73
CA GLU A 87 -6.90 0.73 -9.68
C GLU A 87 -7.84 1.59 -10.54
N LYS A 88 -7.64 2.92 -10.53
CA LYS A 88 -8.40 3.82 -11.40
C LYS A 88 -8.11 3.53 -12.86
N MET A 89 -6.83 3.40 -13.23
CA MET A 89 -6.44 3.11 -14.60
C MET A 89 -7.01 1.77 -15.11
N CYS A 90 -7.00 0.73 -14.27
CA CYS A 90 -7.63 -0.56 -14.60
C CYS A 90 -9.13 -0.41 -14.84
N ARG A 91 -9.84 0.33 -13.98
CA ARG A 91 -11.28 0.58 -14.14
C ARG A 91 -11.59 1.34 -15.43
N ASP A 92 -10.84 2.41 -15.70
CA ASP A 92 -11.04 3.23 -16.90
C ASP A 92 -10.76 2.40 -18.18
N MET A 93 -9.70 1.59 -18.17
CA MET A 93 -9.37 0.70 -19.28
C MET A 93 -10.45 -0.36 -19.52
N GLU A 94 -10.95 -0.98 -18.45
CA GLU A 94 -12.04 -1.97 -18.53
C GLU A 94 -13.31 -1.34 -19.09
N ALA A 95 -13.69 -0.14 -18.64
CA ALA A 95 -14.86 0.57 -19.17
C ALA A 95 -14.74 0.85 -20.68
N VAL A 96 -13.55 1.30 -21.14
CA VAL A 96 -13.29 1.50 -22.57
C VAL A 96 -13.36 0.18 -23.33
N TYR A 97 -12.80 -0.89 -22.79
CA TYR A 97 -12.86 -2.22 -23.39
C TYR A 97 -14.30 -2.69 -23.55
N GLN A 98 -15.10 -2.64 -22.48
CA GLN A 98 -16.51 -3.03 -22.49
C GLN A 98 -17.33 -2.22 -23.51
N SER A 99 -17.10 -0.90 -23.57
CA SER A 99 -17.77 -0.05 -24.56
C SER A 99 -17.44 -0.46 -26.00
N LYS A 100 -16.17 -0.76 -26.29
CA LYS A 100 -15.74 -1.21 -27.63
C LYS A 100 -16.31 -2.58 -27.99
N VAL A 101 -16.34 -3.51 -27.04
CA VAL A 101 -16.94 -4.84 -27.24
C VAL A 101 -18.43 -4.70 -27.56
N THR A 102 -19.15 -3.90 -26.78
CA THR A 102 -20.59 -3.67 -26.97
C THR A 102 -20.88 -3.04 -28.33
N GLU A 103 -20.13 -2.00 -28.72
CA GLU A 103 -20.28 -1.36 -30.03
C GLU A 103 -20.03 -2.34 -31.19
N LYS A 104 -19.00 -3.19 -31.08
CA LYS A 104 -18.69 -4.21 -32.09
C LYS A 104 -19.79 -5.26 -32.19
N LEU A 105 -20.35 -5.71 -31.07
CA LEU A 105 -21.45 -6.66 -31.03
C LEU A 105 -22.72 -6.08 -31.66
N GLN A 106 -23.05 -4.81 -31.36
CA GLN A 106 -24.20 -4.11 -31.97
C GLN A 106 -24.05 -4.01 -33.49
N LYS A 107 -22.89 -3.56 -33.98
CA LYS A 107 -22.62 -3.49 -35.43
C LYS A 107 -22.71 -4.85 -36.13
N LEU A 108 -22.29 -5.93 -35.45
CA LEU A 108 -22.40 -7.28 -35.97
C LEU A 108 -23.87 -7.73 -36.07
N ASP A 109 -24.69 -7.41 -35.07
CA ASP A 109 -26.12 -7.73 -35.07
C ASP A 109 -26.88 -6.95 -36.16
N GLU A 110 -26.65 -5.64 -36.25
CA GLU A 110 -27.21 -4.79 -37.30
C GLU A 110 -26.82 -5.31 -38.70
N GLY A 111 -25.55 -5.69 -38.88
CA GLY A 111 -25.05 -6.30 -40.12
C GLY A 111 -25.78 -7.59 -40.47
N LYS A 112 -25.99 -8.50 -39.50
CA LYS A 112 -26.75 -9.74 -39.70
C LYS A 112 -28.21 -9.46 -40.06
N GLN A 113 -28.87 -8.55 -39.37
CA GLN A 113 -30.26 -8.18 -39.66
C GLN A 113 -30.42 -7.58 -41.05
N ASN A 114 -29.48 -6.72 -41.47
CA ASN A 114 -29.52 -6.12 -42.80
C ASN A 114 -29.35 -7.17 -43.91
N VAL A 115 -28.45 -8.15 -43.72
CA VAL A 115 -28.28 -9.26 -44.67
C VAL A 115 -29.57 -10.09 -44.75
N LEU A 116 -30.18 -10.43 -43.62
CA LEU A 116 -31.43 -11.20 -43.57
C LEU A 116 -32.57 -10.47 -44.30
N LYS A 117 -32.78 -9.18 -43.99
CA LYS A 117 -33.79 -8.35 -44.67
C LYS A 117 -33.55 -8.33 -46.17
N THR A 118 -32.31 -8.05 -46.58
CA THR A 118 -31.91 -8.00 -47.98
C THR A 118 -32.18 -9.32 -48.70
N GLN A 119 -31.82 -10.45 -48.08
CA GLN A 119 -32.09 -11.79 -48.61
C GLN A 119 -33.60 -12.04 -48.78
N GLU A 120 -34.41 -11.60 -47.82
CA GLU A 120 -35.86 -11.72 -47.88
C GLU A 120 -36.48 -10.86 -48.99
N THR A 121 -36.00 -9.62 -49.18
CA THR A 121 -36.46 -8.77 -50.28
C THR A 121 -36.12 -9.37 -51.64
N TYR A 122 -34.88 -9.87 -51.82
CA TYR A 122 -34.49 -10.54 -53.05
C TYR A 122 -35.35 -11.78 -53.32
N ARG A 123 -35.65 -12.58 -52.28
CA ARG A 123 -36.53 -13.75 -52.39
C ARG A 123 -37.93 -13.37 -52.87
N LEU A 124 -38.53 -12.33 -52.29
CA LEU A 124 -39.86 -11.84 -52.69
C LEU A 124 -39.86 -11.31 -54.14
N ASN A 125 -38.83 -10.55 -54.53
CA ASN A 125 -38.71 -10.03 -55.88
C ASN A 125 -38.58 -11.16 -56.93
N ILE A 126 -37.79 -12.20 -56.63
CA ILE A 126 -37.66 -13.37 -57.52
C ILE A 126 -39.02 -14.06 -57.66
N GLN A 127 -39.74 -14.28 -56.55
CA GLN A 127 -41.08 -14.90 -56.59
C GLN A 127 -42.07 -14.08 -57.43
N GLN A 128 -42.09 -12.75 -57.26
CA GLN A 128 -42.95 -11.87 -58.06
C GLN A 128 -42.60 -11.91 -59.55
N GLU A 129 -41.30 -11.95 -59.88
CA GLU A 129 -40.87 -12.00 -61.27
C GLU A 129 -41.17 -13.36 -61.92
N GLU A 130 -41.06 -14.45 -61.16
CA GLU A 130 -41.51 -15.78 -61.59
C GLU A 130 -43.02 -15.81 -61.87
N GLU A 131 -43.84 -15.26 -60.98
CA GLU A 131 -45.30 -15.13 -61.20
C GLU A 131 -45.60 -14.29 -62.44
N ARG A 132 -44.89 -13.17 -62.63
CA ARG A 132 -45.05 -12.30 -63.80
C ARG A 132 -44.70 -13.02 -65.11
N ILE A 133 -43.59 -13.79 -65.11
CA ILE A 133 -43.19 -14.61 -66.26
C ILE A 133 -44.21 -15.72 -66.52
N HIS A 134 -44.73 -16.36 -65.47
CA HIS A 134 -45.74 -17.40 -65.56
C HIS A 134 -47.02 -16.88 -66.23
N LEU A 135 -47.55 -15.74 -65.76
CA LEU A 135 -48.73 -15.11 -66.35
C LEU A 135 -48.53 -14.76 -67.83
N LYS A 136 -47.38 -14.17 -68.19
CA LYS A 136 -47.06 -13.87 -69.60
C LYS A 136 -47.00 -15.12 -70.48
N ARG A 137 -46.50 -16.25 -69.96
CA ARG A 137 -46.50 -17.53 -70.69
C ARG A 137 -47.91 -18.03 -70.91
N GLU A 138 -48.78 -17.97 -69.89
CA GLU A 138 -50.18 -18.38 -70.03
C GLU A 138 -50.95 -17.52 -71.03
N GLU A 139 -50.74 -16.21 -71.02
CA GLU A 139 -51.32 -15.29 -72.01
C GLU A 139 -50.85 -15.59 -73.42
N PHE A 140 -49.53 -15.78 -73.60
CA PHE A 140 -48.95 -16.14 -74.89
C PHE A 140 -49.49 -17.48 -75.41
N GLU A 141 -49.63 -18.49 -74.55
CA GLU A 141 -50.23 -19.77 -74.93
C GLU A 141 -51.71 -19.66 -75.30
N ARG A 142 -52.46 -18.78 -74.63
CA ARG A 142 -53.86 -18.49 -74.96
C ARG A 142 -53.96 -17.86 -76.36
N ALA A 143 -53.12 -16.85 -76.63
CA ALA A 143 -53.08 -16.18 -77.94
C ALA A 143 -52.63 -17.10 -79.08
N ARG A 144 -51.86 -18.17 -78.80
CA ARG A 144 -51.43 -19.15 -79.81
C ARG A 144 -52.50 -20.22 -80.11
N ARG A 145 -53.56 -20.30 -79.32
CA ARG A 145 -54.67 -21.26 -79.48
C ARG A 145 -55.88 -20.68 -80.21
N GLU A 146 -55.90 -19.36 -80.45
CA GLU A 146 -56.83 -18.64 -81.33
C GLU A 146 -56.24 -18.50 -82.75
#